data_AF-A0A411Z5L7-F1
#
_entry.id   AF-A0A411Z5L7-F1
#
_cell.length_a   1.000
_cell.length_b   1.000
_cell.length_c   1.000
_cell.angle_alpha   90.00
_cell.angle_beta   90.00
_cell.angle_gamma   90.00
#
_symmetry.space_group_name_H-M   'P 1'
#
loop_
_entity.id
_entity.type
_entity.pdbx_description
1 polymer ?
#
loop_
_entity_poly.entity_id
_entity_poly.type
_entity_poly.pdbx_seq_one_letter_code
_entity_poly.pdbx_strand_id
1 'polypeptide(L)'
;MFLRRLYSKHSDPQRGIMVFDKSSTEQRIQTLAREFKYTGHSWGTTQNYAEVPLFLDSRASRLIQLADLVAYALFRHYEHGDSSFYDVIKDCFDAEGGVNHGLYVKN
;
A
#
# COMPACT_ATOMS: atom_id res chain seq x y z
N MET A 1 9.72 -6.52 -0.45
CA MET A 1 8.66 -6.08 0.51
C MET A 1 9.28 -5.14 1.51
N PHE A 2 8.76 -3.92 1.61
CA PHE A 2 9.30 -2.82 2.43
C PHE A 2 9.57 -3.22 3.90
N LEU A 3 8.56 -3.69 4.63
CA LEU A 3 8.69 -4.06 6.06
C LEU A 3 9.71 -5.17 6.30
N ARG A 4 9.83 -6.14 5.38
CA ARG A 4 10.85 -7.20 5.48
C ARG A 4 12.27 -6.61 5.39
N ARG A 5 12.46 -5.59 4.56
CA ARG A 5 13.75 -4.92 4.43
C ARG A 5 14.09 -4.04 5.61
N LEU A 6 13.12 -3.31 6.15
CA LEU A 6 13.27 -2.59 7.41
C LEU A 6 13.78 -3.52 8.51
N TYR A 7 13.15 -4.69 8.65
CA TYR A 7 13.59 -5.70 9.61
C TYR A 7 15.00 -6.23 9.32
N SER A 8 15.28 -6.67 8.09
CA SER A 8 16.54 -7.35 7.77
C SER A 8 17.76 -6.43 7.72
N LYS A 9 17.58 -5.16 7.29
CA LYS A 9 18.69 -4.23 7.04
C LYS A 9 18.86 -3.20 8.15
N HIS A 10 17.77 -2.81 8.81
CA HIS A 10 17.76 -1.74 9.80
C HIS A 10 17.41 -2.24 11.21
N SER A 11 17.21 -3.56 11.38
CA SER A 11 16.75 -4.16 12.64
C SER A 11 15.49 -3.48 13.19
N ASP A 12 14.61 -3.04 12.29
CA ASP A 12 13.36 -2.35 12.62
C ASP A 12 12.16 -3.33 12.51
N PRO A 13 11.58 -3.79 13.64
CA PRO A 13 10.50 -4.76 13.66
C PRO A 13 9.11 -4.14 13.56
N GLN A 14 8.96 -3.04 12.81
CA GLN A 14 7.66 -2.44 12.52
C GLN A 14 6.65 -3.43 11.94
N ARG A 15 5.39 -3.25 12.33
CA ARG A 15 4.24 -4.00 11.82
C ARG A 15 3.36 -3.12 10.94
N GLY A 16 2.89 -3.67 9.82
CA GLY A 16 1.98 -2.99 8.90
C GLY A 16 0.52 -3.17 9.30
N ILE A 17 -0.32 -2.26 8.84
CA ILE A 17 -1.78 -2.37 8.93
C ILE A 17 -2.33 -2.27 7.51
N MET A 18 -3.37 -3.05 7.21
CA MET A 18 -4.14 -2.94 5.97
C MET A 18 -5.46 -2.26 6.28
N VAL A 19 -5.73 -1.15 5.59
CA VAL A 19 -6.98 -0.41 5.71
C VAL A 19 -7.60 -0.29 4.32
N PHE A 20 -8.88 -0.65 4.22
CA PHE A 20 -9.66 -0.63 2.99
C PHE A 20 -10.88 0.27 3.17
N ASP A 21 -11.26 0.96 2.10
CA ASP A 21 -12.59 1.58 2.05
C ASP A 21 -13.67 0.50 1.92
N LYS A 22 -14.83 0.75 2.52
CA LYS A 22 -15.99 -0.13 2.39
C LYS A 22 -16.41 -0.22 0.93
N SER A 23 -16.41 -1.43 0.39
CA SER A 23 -16.88 -1.71 -0.97
C SER A 23 -17.60 -3.06 -1.02
N SER A 24 -18.37 -3.30 -2.07
CA SER A 24 -19.03 -4.60 -2.33
C SER A 24 -18.06 -5.79 -2.44
N THR A 25 -16.75 -5.54 -2.53
CA THR A 25 -15.70 -6.55 -2.63
C THR A 25 -15.12 -6.95 -1.24
N GLU A 26 -15.64 -6.36 -0.16
CA GLU A 26 -15.15 -6.56 1.22
C GLU A 26 -15.01 -8.04 1.61
N GLN A 27 -16.03 -8.86 1.38
CA GLN A 27 -15.97 -10.29 1.73
C GLN A 27 -14.83 -11.02 1.00
N ARG A 28 -14.60 -10.68 -0.28
CA ARG A 28 -13.54 -11.30 -1.07
C ARG A 28 -12.16 -10.88 -0.56
N ILE A 29 -11.97 -9.60 -0.21
CA ILE A 29 -10.72 -9.08 0.36
C ILE A 29 -10.47 -9.68 1.75
N GLN A 30 -11.50 -9.83 2.59
CA GLN A 30 -11.37 -10.48 3.90
C GLN A 30 -10.92 -11.94 3.76
N THR A 31 -11.52 -12.70 2.85
CA THR A 31 -11.12 -14.08 2.57
C THR A 31 -9.67 -14.13 2.09
N LEU A 32 -9.32 -13.31 1.10
CA LEU A 32 -7.97 -13.22 0.53
C LEU A 32 -6.93 -12.87 1.60
N ALA A 33 -7.24 -11.94 2.50
CA ALA A 33 -6.33 -11.51 3.55
C ALA A 33 -6.20 -12.52 4.69
N ARG A 34 -7.28 -13.25 5.02
CA ARG A 34 -7.19 -14.39 5.92
C ARG A 34 -6.28 -15.45 5.32
N GLU A 35 -6.49 -15.80 4.04
CA GLU A 35 -5.61 -16.72 3.32
C GLU A 35 -4.16 -16.21 3.35
N PHE A 36 -3.89 -14.95 2.98
CA PHE A 36 -2.54 -14.38 3.03
C PHE A 36 -1.87 -14.47 4.41
N LYS A 37 -2.62 -14.32 5.50
CA LYS A 37 -2.11 -14.43 6.88
C LYS A 37 -1.69 -15.86 7.23
N TYR A 38 -2.42 -16.87 6.74
CA TYR A 38 -2.23 -18.26 7.14
C TYR A 38 -1.41 -19.10 6.15
N THR A 39 -1.58 -18.90 4.84
CA THR A 39 -0.95 -19.74 3.80
C THR A 39 0.20 -19.06 3.07
N GLY A 40 0.32 -17.73 3.11
CA GLY A 40 1.28 -16.99 2.28
C GLY A 40 0.96 -17.08 0.78
N HIS A 41 1.78 -16.47 -0.08
CA HIS A 41 1.60 -16.50 -1.54
C HIS A 41 2.92 -16.64 -2.30
N SER A 42 2.83 -16.78 -3.63
CA SER A 42 3.96 -16.96 -4.56
C SER A 42 5.05 -15.87 -4.47
N TRP A 43 4.70 -14.67 -3.96
CA TRP A 43 5.63 -13.55 -3.74
C TRP A 43 6.16 -13.43 -2.30
N GLY A 44 5.85 -14.40 -1.43
CA GLY A 44 6.36 -14.52 -0.06
C GLY A 44 5.27 -14.55 1.02
N THR A 45 5.71 -14.57 2.29
CA THR A 45 4.84 -14.48 3.47
C THR A 45 4.84 -13.04 3.99
N THR A 46 3.66 -12.50 4.29
CA THR A 46 3.51 -11.18 4.92
C THR A 46 3.12 -11.37 6.37
N GLN A 47 4.09 -11.76 7.20
CA GLN A 47 3.86 -12.14 8.60
C GLN A 47 3.81 -10.95 9.57
N ASN A 48 4.17 -9.75 9.12
CA ASN A 48 4.27 -8.54 9.96
C ASN A 48 3.02 -7.65 9.92
N TYR A 49 1.81 -8.21 9.85
CA TYR A 49 0.60 -7.42 10.09
C TYR A 49 0.34 -7.27 11.58
N ALA A 50 0.06 -6.04 12.02
CA ALA A 50 -0.33 -5.77 13.40
C ALA A 50 -1.74 -6.28 13.71
N GLU A 51 -2.61 -6.31 12.69
CA GLU A 51 -4.04 -6.61 12.83
C GLU A 51 -4.59 -7.29 11.57
N VAL A 52 -5.81 -7.85 11.65
CA VAL A 52 -6.59 -8.19 10.46
C VAL A 52 -6.91 -6.94 9.62
N PRO A 53 -7.19 -7.06 8.31
CA PRO A 53 -7.60 -5.91 7.52
C PRO A 53 -8.80 -5.17 8.10
N LEU A 54 -8.71 -3.85 8.12
CA LEU A 54 -9.74 -2.96 8.60
C LEU A 54 -10.54 -2.40 7.43
N PHE A 55 -11.87 -2.43 7.52
CA PHE A 55 -12.77 -1.84 6.53
C PHE A 55 -13.45 -0.64 7.16
N LEU A 56 -13.11 0.54 6.66
CA LEU A 56 -13.58 1.82 7.19
C LEU A 56 -14.48 2.51 6.17
N ASP A 57 -15.41 3.33 6.66
CA ASP A 57 -16.09 4.30 5.79
C ASP A 57 -15.07 5.38 5.40
N SER A 58 -14.87 5.60 4.10
CA SER A 58 -13.95 6.62 3.55
C SER A 58 -14.15 8.01 4.15
N ARG A 59 -15.38 8.38 4.54
CA ARG A 59 -15.65 9.68 5.18
C ARG A 59 -15.17 9.74 6.63
N ALA A 60 -14.99 8.60 7.27
CA ALA A 60 -14.59 8.49 8.67
C ALA A 60 -13.08 8.27 8.88
N SER A 61 -12.29 8.06 7.81
CA SER A 61 -10.86 7.73 7.94
C SER A 61 -9.94 8.66 7.16
N ARG A 62 -9.08 9.39 7.90
CA ARG A 62 -8.01 10.23 7.34
C ARG A 62 -7.00 9.43 6.50
N LEU A 63 -6.80 8.14 6.81
CA LEU A 63 -5.88 7.28 6.06
C LEU A 63 -6.44 6.94 4.67
N ILE A 64 -7.75 6.73 4.57
CA ILE A 64 -8.41 6.50 3.28
C ILE A 64 -8.38 7.79 2.46
N GLN A 65 -8.68 8.94 3.08
CA GLN A 65 -8.57 10.24 2.41
C GLN A 65 -7.15 10.51 1.91
N LEU A 66 -6.11 10.14 2.67
CA LEU A 66 -4.72 10.22 2.20
C LEU A 66 -4.49 9.33 0.97
N ALA A 67 -5.02 8.10 0.98
CA ALA A 67 -4.93 7.21 -0.17
C ALA A 67 -5.61 7.80 -1.42
N ASP A 68 -6.76 8.45 -1.26
CA ASP A 68 -7.45 9.16 -2.34
C ASP A 68 -6.60 10.30 -2.92
N LEU A 69 -5.91 11.07 -2.06
CA LEU A 69 -5.00 12.12 -2.51
C LEU A 69 -3.82 11.57 -3.31
N VAL A 70 -3.25 10.44 -2.88
CA VAL A 70 -2.17 9.75 -3.61
C VAL A 70 -2.67 9.26 -4.97
N ALA A 71 -3.87 8.65 -5.02
CA ALA A 71 -4.48 8.21 -6.27
C ALA A 71 -4.74 9.39 -7.22
N TYR A 72 -5.26 10.49 -6.70
CA TYR A 72 -5.50 11.72 -7.45
C TYR A 72 -4.21 12.33 -8.00
N ALA A 73 -3.15 12.39 -7.20
CA ALA A 73 -1.84 12.89 -7.62
C ALA A 73 -1.26 12.06 -8.79
N LEU A 74 -1.37 10.73 -8.71
CA LEU A 74 -0.93 9.83 -9.78
C LEU A 74 -1.76 10.04 -11.06
N PHE A 75 -3.09 10.11 -10.93
CA PHE A 75 -3.98 10.34 -12.07
C PHE A 75 -3.66 11.65 -12.80
N ARG A 76 -3.46 12.75 -12.06
CA ARG A 76 -3.12 14.06 -12.65
C ARG A 76 -1.79 14.03 -13.41
N HIS A 77 -0.79 13.34 -12.85
CA HIS A 77 0.52 13.21 -13.48
C HIS A 77 0.45 12.44 -14.80
N TYR A 78 -0.16 11.25 -14.81
CA TYR A 78 -0.16 10.38 -15.99
C TYR A 78 -1.19 10.79 -17.05
N GLU A 79 -2.39 11.20 -16.66
CA GLU A 79 -3.48 11.47 -17.62
C GLU A 79 -3.52 12.93 -18.08
N HIS A 80 -3.04 13.86 -17.25
CA HIS A 80 -3.10 15.30 -17.54
C HIS A 80 -1.73 15.96 -17.68
N GLY A 81 -0.63 15.24 -17.49
CA GLY A 81 0.72 15.80 -17.53
C GLY A 81 1.00 16.81 -16.41
N ASP A 82 0.16 16.88 -15.39
CA ASP A 82 0.28 17.81 -14.27
C ASP A 82 0.97 17.13 -13.09
N SER A 83 2.23 17.48 -12.88
CA SER A 83 3.08 16.87 -11.86
C SER A 83 3.04 17.57 -10.51
N SER A 84 2.26 18.64 -10.36
CA SER A 84 2.27 19.50 -9.15
C SER A 84 2.09 18.72 -7.84
N PHE A 85 1.16 17.77 -7.80
CA PHE A 85 0.93 16.92 -6.62
C PHE A 85 1.86 15.70 -6.58
N TYR A 86 2.21 15.14 -7.73
CA TYR A 86 3.11 13.99 -7.81
C TYR A 86 4.50 14.33 -7.29
N ASP A 87 5.01 15.52 -7.60
CA ASP A 87 6.33 15.99 -7.15
C ASP A 87 6.45 16.06 -5.63
N VAL A 88 5.33 16.16 -4.91
CA VAL A 88 5.30 16.14 -3.43
C VAL A 88 5.49 14.72 -2.89
N ILE A 89 5.01 13.70 -3.59
CA ILE A 89 4.95 12.32 -3.10
C ILE A 89 5.93 11.36 -3.80
N LYS A 90 6.59 11.79 -4.88
CA LYS A 90 7.47 10.94 -5.70
C LYS A 90 8.62 10.29 -4.91
N ASP A 91 9.09 10.96 -3.86
CA ASP A 91 10.18 10.47 -3.01
C ASP A 91 9.68 9.60 -1.84
N CYS A 92 8.36 9.41 -1.72
CA CYS A 92 7.75 8.53 -0.71
C CYS A 92 7.63 7.08 -1.18
N PHE A 93 7.83 6.81 -2.47
CA PHE A 93 7.87 5.44 -2.98
C PHE A 93 9.15 4.75 -2.51
N ASP A 94 9.00 3.48 -2.14
CA ASP A 94 10.10 2.68 -1.63
C ASP A 94 11.04 2.32 -2.79
N ALA A 95 12.32 2.63 -2.66
CA ALA A 95 13.31 2.39 -3.71
C ALA A 95 14.51 1.61 -3.15
N GLU A 96 14.98 0.62 -3.90
CA GLU A 96 16.14 -0.18 -3.53
C GLU A 96 16.93 -0.61 -4.76
N GLY A 97 18.25 -0.39 -4.73
CA GLY A 97 19.14 -0.85 -5.81
C GLY A 97 18.82 -0.24 -7.18
N GLY A 98 18.27 0.98 -7.21
CA GLY A 98 17.85 1.66 -8.44
C GLY A 98 16.48 1.21 -8.98
N VAL A 99 15.77 0.34 -8.27
CA VAL A 99 14.42 -0.12 -8.62
C VAL A 99 13.40 0.55 -7.70
N ASN A 100 12.40 1.21 -8.29
CA ASN A 100 11.24 1.72 -7.56
C ASN A 100 10.25 0.58 -7.30
N HIS A 101 9.78 0.51 -6.07
CA HIS A 101 8.74 -0.39 -5.60
C HIS A 101 7.52 0.43 -5.18
N GLY A 102 6.33 -0.13 -5.38
CA GLY A 102 5.06 0.52 -5.01
C GLY A 102 4.44 1.38 -6.11
N LEU A 103 5.19 1.74 -7.17
CA LEU A 103 4.65 2.35 -8.38
C LEU A 103 5.17 1.59 -9.60
N TYR A 104 4.27 0.94 -10.34
CA TYR A 104 4.59 0.24 -11.58
C TYR A 104 4.11 1.07 -12.77
N VAL A 105 5.05 1.50 -13.61
CA VAL A 105 4.77 2.22 -14.86
C VAL A 105 5.03 1.27 -16.01
N LYS A 106 4.02 1.06 -16.85
CA LYS A 106 4.17 0.24 -18.05
C LYS A 106 4.78 1.10 -19.15
N ASN A 107 5.95 0.69 -19.65
CA ASN A 107 6.58 1.26 -20.83
C ASN A 107 5.80 0.94 -22.11
#